data_AF-A0A382BVX9-F1
#
_entry.id   AF-A0A382BVX9-F1
#
_cell.length_a   1.000
_cell.length_b   1.000
_cell.length_c   1.000
_cell.angle_alpha   90.00
_cell.angle_beta   90.00
_cell.angle_gamma   90.00
#
_symmetry.space_group_name_H-M   'P 1'
#
loop_
_entity.id
_entity.type
_entity.pdbx_description
1 polymer ?
#
loop_
_entity_poly.entity_id
_entity_poly.type
_entity_poly.pdbx_seq_one_letter_code
_entity_poly.pdbx_strand_id
1 'polypeptide(L)'
;MSEVLDESGYIARAPVMYRIGSLVILTALFCAFGSSCVLSAQSSDGVSSSLLREVMPRADRFSEKIGEPPVIQAYRTGGPSGSETLIGYIFLTSDLPPEPFGYSGPVEALVGMDLDGNVTGVRVMDYWESIQESMGDFLRRRGFQEHFSGKHIGDAFSVYGDVQGISRATISVRALSRGVRDASRRVAQAYFEGASFSSTAPVENIESLPWLEMRQRGVIEWFLVEDGSGSAEINLVHIDTNQFGEFLVGPERFARALQR
;
A
#
# COMPACT_ATOMS: atom_id res chain seq x y z
N MET A 1 -59.94 -44.62 -50.73
CA MET A 1 -61.42 -44.75 -50.71
C MET A 1 -61.68 -46.12 -50.12
N SER A 2 -62.09 -46.33 -48.88
CA SER A 2 -62.88 -45.62 -47.87
C SER A 2 -62.44 -46.23 -46.52
N GLU A 3 -62.15 -45.43 -45.49
CA GLU A 3 -63.06 -45.13 -44.37
C GLU A 3 -63.56 -46.37 -43.59
N VAL A 4 -63.55 -46.22 -42.26
CA VAL A 4 -64.29 -46.94 -41.21
C VAL A 4 -63.35 -47.47 -40.11
N LEU A 5 -63.26 -46.66 -39.05
CA LEU A 5 -63.04 -47.11 -37.68
C LEU A 5 -64.39 -47.51 -37.10
N ASP A 6 -64.47 -48.67 -36.44
CA ASP A 6 -65.15 -48.95 -35.16
C ASP A 6 -65.13 -50.48 -34.95
N GLU A 7 -65.20 -51.12 -33.78
CA GLU A 7 -65.86 -50.82 -32.51
C GLU A 7 -65.38 -51.93 -31.54
N SER A 8 -65.40 -51.64 -30.24
CA SER A 8 -65.69 -52.60 -29.15
C SER A 8 -64.71 -53.69 -28.71
N GLY A 9 -64.50 -53.74 -27.39
CA GLY A 9 -64.68 -55.02 -26.68
C GLY A 9 -63.62 -55.43 -25.67
N TYR A 10 -63.54 -54.70 -24.56
CA TYR A 10 -63.01 -55.07 -23.23
C TYR A 10 -63.03 -56.59 -22.90
N ILE A 11 -61.93 -57.14 -22.34
CA ILE A 11 -62.00 -58.12 -21.23
C ILE A 11 -60.80 -57.99 -20.28
N ALA A 12 -61.12 -58.10 -18.99
CA ALA A 12 -60.32 -57.79 -17.81
C ALA A 12 -59.35 -58.90 -17.35
N ARG A 13 -58.31 -58.53 -16.58
CA ARG A 13 -58.02 -58.98 -15.19
C ARG A 13 -56.56 -58.69 -14.78
N ALA A 14 -56.38 -57.98 -13.67
CA ALA A 14 -55.13 -57.82 -12.90
C ALA A 14 -55.00 -58.95 -11.84
N PRO A 15 -54.06 -58.95 -10.86
CA PRO A 15 -52.76 -58.25 -10.72
C PRO A 15 -51.62 -59.20 -10.26
N VAL A 16 -50.33 -58.86 -10.47
CA VAL A 16 -49.23 -59.40 -9.62
C VAL A 16 -48.19 -58.31 -9.32
N MET A 17 -48.45 -57.62 -8.22
CA MET A 17 -47.53 -57.23 -7.15
C MET A 17 -46.02 -57.42 -7.38
N TYR A 18 -45.27 -56.32 -7.53
CA TYR A 18 -43.85 -56.29 -7.19
C TYR A 18 -43.44 -54.98 -6.49
N ARG A 19 -43.30 -55.11 -5.16
CA ARG A 19 -42.29 -54.53 -4.25
C ARG A 19 -41.92 -53.05 -4.46
N ILE A 20 -42.61 -52.22 -3.68
CA ILE A 20 -42.17 -50.89 -3.25
C ILE A 20 -41.00 -51.12 -2.27
N GLY A 21 -39.79 -50.69 -2.60
CA GLY A 21 -38.68 -50.76 -1.65
C GLY A 21 -37.31 -50.75 -2.29
N SER A 22 -37.00 -49.76 -3.15
CA SER A 22 -35.60 -49.48 -3.52
C SER A 22 -35.43 -48.12 -4.21
N LEU A 23 -36.07 -47.06 -3.72
CA LEU A 23 -35.91 -45.72 -4.31
C LEU A 23 -35.94 -44.61 -3.26
N VAL A 24 -35.27 -44.80 -2.12
CA VAL A 24 -35.04 -43.72 -1.14
C VAL A 24 -33.59 -43.67 -0.65
N ILE A 25 -32.77 -44.69 -0.91
CA ILE A 25 -31.41 -44.78 -0.37
C ILE A 25 -30.34 -44.14 -1.28
N LEU A 26 -30.66 -43.81 -2.54
CA LEU A 26 -29.68 -43.21 -3.46
C LEU A 26 -29.63 -41.66 -3.42
N THR A 27 -30.58 -40.98 -2.77
CA THR A 27 -30.59 -39.51 -2.64
C THR A 27 -29.95 -39.01 -1.33
N ALA A 28 -29.58 -39.90 -0.41
CA ALA A 28 -28.91 -39.52 0.84
C ALA A 28 -27.37 -39.58 0.77
N LEU A 29 -26.79 -40.12 -0.32
CA LEU A 29 -25.33 -40.25 -0.50
C LEU A 29 -24.72 -39.16 -1.40
N PHE A 30 -25.44 -38.09 -1.68
CA PHE A 30 -24.92 -36.94 -2.46
C PHE A 30 -24.75 -35.65 -1.63
N CYS A 31 -25.12 -35.67 -0.34
CA CYS A 31 -25.00 -34.50 0.54
C CYS A 31 -23.77 -34.53 1.47
N ALA A 32 -22.86 -35.50 1.32
CA ALA A 32 -21.75 -35.74 2.25
C ALA A 32 -20.33 -35.52 1.66
N PHE A 33 -20.21 -34.85 0.51
CA PHE A 33 -18.97 -34.18 0.09
C PHE A 33 -19.21 -32.67 0.25
N GLY A 34 -19.16 -32.11 1.47
CA GLY A 34 -17.99 -32.19 2.32
C GLY A 34 -16.97 -31.16 1.85
N SER A 35 -17.35 -29.88 1.97
CA SER A 35 -16.49 -28.70 2.05
C SER A 35 -15.26 -28.68 1.16
N SER A 36 -15.44 -28.27 -0.09
CA SER A 36 -14.39 -27.47 -0.73
C SER A 36 -14.23 -26.22 0.14
N CYS A 37 -13.18 -26.19 0.96
CA CYS A 37 -12.62 -24.95 1.45
C CYS A 37 -12.33 -24.13 0.19
N VAL A 38 -13.21 -23.18 -0.11
CA VAL A 38 -12.91 -22.11 -1.05
C VAL A 38 -11.82 -21.32 -0.35
N LEU A 39 -10.57 -21.73 -0.58
CA LEU A 39 -9.40 -20.94 -0.32
C LEU A 39 -9.51 -19.78 -1.31
N SER A 40 -10.26 -18.75 -0.90
CA SER A 40 -10.37 -17.53 -1.69
C SER A 40 -8.98 -16.92 -1.68
N ALA A 41 -8.19 -17.22 -2.70
CA ALA A 41 -7.05 -16.43 -3.09
C ALA A 41 -7.61 -15.11 -3.64
N GLN A 42 -8.15 -14.28 -2.74
CA GLN A 42 -8.57 -12.92 -3.05
C GLN A 42 -7.29 -12.19 -3.48
N SER A 43 -7.11 -11.99 -4.78
CA SER A 43 -6.18 -11.00 -5.31
C SER A 43 -6.78 -9.64 -4.97
N SER A 44 -6.31 -9.03 -3.87
CA SER A 44 -6.61 -7.65 -3.55
C SER A 44 -5.97 -6.75 -4.63
N ASP A 45 -6.76 -6.31 -5.59
CA ASP A 45 -6.40 -5.29 -6.59
C ASP A 45 -5.05 -5.49 -7.32
N GLY A 46 -4.90 -6.62 -8.02
CA GLY A 46 -3.80 -6.82 -8.98
C GLY A 46 -2.44 -7.19 -8.38
N VAL A 47 -2.29 -7.15 -7.05
CA VAL A 47 -1.08 -7.63 -6.36
C VAL A 47 -1.25 -9.10 -5.95
N SER A 48 -0.28 -9.93 -6.31
CA SER A 48 -0.32 -11.35 -5.95
C SER A 48 -0.04 -11.56 -4.46
N SER A 49 -0.70 -12.56 -3.86
CA SER A 49 -0.51 -12.90 -2.44
C SER A 49 0.93 -13.28 -2.08
N SER A 50 1.72 -13.75 -3.06
CA SER A 50 3.16 -13.99 -2.89
C SER A 50 3.93 -12.69 -2.68
N LEU A 51 3.64 -11.65 -3.45
CA LEU A 51 4.30 -10.35 -3.32
C LEU A 51 3.98 -9.68 -1.98
N LEU A 52 2.72 -9.77 -1.53
CA LEU A 52 2.31 -9.28 -0.19
C LEU A 52 3.14 -9.96 0.92
N ARG A 53 3.38 -11.27 0.79
CA ARG A 53 4.18 -12.04 1.74
C ARG A 53 5.67 -11.74 1.65
N GLU A 54 6.17 -11.35 0.47
CA GLU A 54 7.56 -10.92 0.31
C GLU A 54 7.83 -9.57 0.99
N VAL A 55 6.91 -8.60 0.88
CA VAL A 55 7.07 -7.30 1.55
C VAL A 55 6.71 -7.35 3.03
N MET A 56 5.83 -8.26 3.45
CA MET A 56 5.39 -8.41 4.84
C MET A 56 5.44 -9.88 5.30
N PRO A 57 6.65 -10.46 5.48
CA PRO A 57 6.81 -11.88 5.76
C PRO A 57 6.26 -12.34 7.12
N ARG A 58 6.05 -11.41 8.05
CA ARG A 58 5.53 -11.69 9.41
C ARG A 58 3.99 -11.75 9.48
N ALA A 59 3.30 -11.57 8.36
CA ALA A 59 1.84 -11.55 8.28
C ALA A 59 1.28 -12.93 7.93
N ASP A 60 0.21 -13.29 8.61
CA ASP A 60 -0.55 -14.52 8.38
C ASP A 60 -1.75 -14.26 7.45
N ARG A 61 -2.37 -13.07 7.56
CA ARG A 61 -3.52 -12.63 6.76
C ARG A 61 -3.35 -11.21 6.25
N PHE A 62 -3.91 -10.94 5.07
CA PHE A 62 -4.01 -9.60 4.48
C PHE A 62 -5.49 -9.22 4.32
N SER A 63 -5.81 -7.93 4.42
CA SER A 63 -7.13 -7.41 4.04
C SER A 63 -7.22 -7.18 2.53
N GLU A 64 -8.40 -6.78 2.07
CA GLU A 64 -8.52 -6.07 0.79
C GLU A 64 -7.96 -4.64 0.93
N LYS A 65 -7.75 -3.99 -0.21
CA LYS A 65 -7.27 -2.60 -0.26
C LYS A 65 -8.38 -1.66 0.22
N ILE A 66 -8.10 -0.84 1.22
CA ILE A 66 -9.09 0.01 1.90
C ILE A 66 -8.54 1.40 2.26
N GLY A 67 -9.44 2.35 2.49
CA GLY A 67 -9.15 3.67 3.03
C GLY A 67 -8.48 4.63 2.03
N GLU A 68 -8.02 5.77 2.55
CA GLU A 68 -7.45 6.89 1.79
C GLU A 68 -6.29 7.50 2.61
N PRO A 69 -5.02 7.39 2.16
CA PRO A 69 -4.54 6.73 0.95
C PRO A 69 -4.78 5.21 1.01
N PRO A 70 -4.96 4.52 -0.13
CA PRO A 70 -5.43 3.14 -0.10
C PRO A 70 -4.33 2.17 0.36
N VAL A 71 -4.65 1.32 1.33
CA VAL A 71 -3.71 0.38 1.96
C VAL A 71 -4.31 -1.01 2.12
N ILE A 72 -3.45 -2.01 2.10
CA ILE A 72 -3.73 -3.38 2.53
C ILE A 72 -3.20 -3.54 3.96
N GLN A 73 -4.06 -3.93 4.88
CA GLN A 73 -3.68 -4.19 6.27
C GLN A 73 -3.13 -5.61 6.41
N ALA A 74 -2.01 -5.73 7.12
CA ALA A 74 -1.37 -7.00 7.40
C ALA A 74 -1.57 -7.43 8.85
N TYR A 75 -2.06 -8.64 9.06
CA TYR A 75 -2.42 -9.18 10.35
C TYR A 75 -1.55 -10.39 10.71
N ARG A 76 -1.24 -10.51 12.00
CA ARG A 76 -0.61 -11.70 12.59
C ARG A 76 -1.58 -12.33 13.57
N THR A 77 -1.68 -13.64 13.51
CA THR A 77 -2.50 -14.41 14.45
C THR A 77 -1.65 -14.69 15.68
N GLY A 78 -2.05 -14.19 16.86
CA GLY A 78 -1.25 -14.31 18.08
C GLY A 78 -2.04 -14.20 19.38
N GLY A 79 -1.64 -15.00 20.37
CA GLY A 79 -2.19 -14.99 21.73
C GLY A 79 -3.05 -16.23 22.06
N PRO A 80 -3.40 -16.43 23.36
CA PRO A 80 -4.11 -17.61 23.85
C PRO A 80 -5.48 -17.85 23.18
N SER A 81 -6.07 -16.80 22.61
CA SER A 81 -7.41 -16.81 22.00
C SER A 81 -7.39 -16.84 20.47
N GLY A 82 -6.21 -16.89 19.82
CA GLY A 82 -6.11 -16.80 18.36
C GLY A 82 -6.53 -15.44 17.79
N SER A 83 -6.35 -14.36 18.57
CA SER A 83 -6.73 -13.01 18.16
C SER A 83 -5.83 -12.51 17.03
N GLU A 84 -6.42 -11.84 16.04
CA GLU A 84 -5.68 -11.17 14.98
C GLU A 84 -5.20 -9.81 15.47
N THR A 85 -3.89 -9.55 15.34
CA THR A 85 -3.28 -8.26 15.65
C THR A 85 -2.80 -7.62 14.35
N LEU A 86 -3.16 -6.36 14.12
CA LEU A 86 -2.59 -5.57 13.03
C LEU A 86 -1.09 -5.39 13.27
N ILE A 87 -0.27 -5.63 12.25
CA ILE A 87 1.20 -5.54 12.36
C ILE A 87 1.83 -4.56 11.37
N GLY A 88 1.06 -4.02 10.44
CA GLY A 88 1.55 -3.08 9.45
C GLY A 88 0.61 -2.89 8.27
N TYR A 89 1.08 -2.10 7.32
CA TYR A 89 0.37 -1.71 6.11
C TYR A 89 1.21 -2.02 4.89
N ILE A 90 0.54 -2.30 3.78
CA ILE A 90 1.12 -2.51 2.46
C ILE A 90 0.42 -1.59 1.47
N PHE A 91 1.16 -0.94 0.59
CA PHE A 91 0.62 0.03 -0.36
C PHE A 91 1.49 0.11 -1.62
N LEU A 92 0.92 0.60 -2.71
CA LEU A 92 1.65 0.91 -3.93
C LEU A 92 2.00 2.39 -3.95
N THR A 93 3.20 2.73 -4.41
CA THR A 93 3.60 4.14 -4.56
C THR A 93 2.78 4.89 -5.61
N SER A 94 2.23 4.17 -6.60
CA SER A 94 1.38 4.72 -7.66
C SER A 94 0.04 5.26 -7.15
N ASP A 95 -0.47 4.70 -6.04
CA ASP A 95 -1.70 5.15 -5.40
C ASP A 95 -1.53 6.44 -4.58
N LEU A 96 -0.29 6.92 -4.39
CA LEU A 96 0.03 8.08 -3.55
C LEU A 96 0.73 9.19 -4.35
N PRO A 97 0.00 9.92 -5.21
CA PRO A 97 0.59 10.94 -6.07
C PRO A 97 1.16 12.14 -5.28
N PRO A 98 2.26 12.77 -5.73
CA PRO A 98 2.89 12.57 -7.03
C PRO A 98 3.91 11.43 -7.03
N GLU A 99 3.88 10.62 -8.09
CA GLU A 99 4.86 9.56 -8.31
C GLU A 99 6.22 10.14 -8.70
N PRO A 100 7.32 9.72 -8.06
CA PRO A 100 8.64 10.15 -8.48
C PRO A 100 9.03 9.56 -9.84
N PHE A 101 9.48 10.44 -10.73
CA PHE A 101 9.97 10.05 -12.03
C PHE A 101 11.45 9.64 -11.97
N GLY A 102 11.73 8.49 -12.57
CA GLY A 102 13.06 8.08 -13.01
C GLY A 102 13.53 8.92 -14.18
N TYR A 103 14.48 8.41 -14.96
CA TYR A 103 14.97 9.13 -16.13
C TYR A 103 13.94 9.11 -17.28
N SER A 104 13.23 8.00 -17.45
CA SER A 104 12.31 7.80 -18.60
C SER A 104 10.83 7.72 -18.21
N GLY A 105 10.50 7.42 -16.95
CA GLY A 105 9.11 7.25 -16.50
C GLY A 105 8.98 7.11 -14.98
N PRO A 106 7.75 6.97 -14.45
CA PRO A 106 7.54 6.70 -13.03
C PRO A 106 8.12 5.34 -12.63
N VAL A 107 8.47 5.22 -11.36
CA VAL A 107 8.93 3.96 -10.76
C VAL A 107 7.95 3.53 -9.70
N GLU A 108 7.18 2.48 -9.99
CA GLU A 108 6.17 1.95 -9.10
C GLU A 108 6.75 0.86 -8.20
N ALA A 109 6.47 0.94 -6.90
CA ALA A 109 6.85 -0.07 -5.93
C ALA A 109 5.71 -0.40 -4.96
N LEU A 110 5.60 -1.69 -4.64
CA LEU A 110 4.88 -2.21 -3.51
C LEU A 110 5.76 -2.12 -2.28
N VAL A 111 5.25 -1.50 -1.23
CA VAL A 111 5.99 -1.25 0.02
C VAL A 111 5.23 -1.85 1.18
N GLY A 112 5.92 -2.60 2.02
CA GLY A 112 5.45 -3.01 3.34
C GLY A 112 6.07 -2.13 4.42
N MET A 113 5.26 -1.72 5.39
CA MET A 113 5.69 -0.90 6.53
C MET A 113 5.04 -1.40 7.82
N ASP A 114 5.82 -1.57 8.88
CA ASP A 114 5.28 -1.92 10.22
C ASP A 114 4.68 -0.70 10.93
N LEU A 115 4.03 -0.93 12.08
CA LEU A 115 3.38 0.14 12.86
C LEU A 115 4.35 1.12 13.52
N ASP A 116 5.65 0.80 13.55
CA ASP A 116 6.70 1.66 14.09
C ASP A 116 7.33 2.54 12.98
N GLY A 117 6.86 2.44 11.73
CA GLY A 117 7.38 3.19 10.61
C GLY A 117 8.67 2.60 10.02
N ASN A 118 8.98 1.33 10.26
CA ASN A 118 10.06 0.65 9.57
C ASN A 118 9.54 -0.01 8.30
N VAL A 119 10.28 0.18 7.21
CA VAL A 119 10.03 -0.50 5.94
C VAL A 119 10.38 -1.97 6.10
N THR A 120 9.40 -2.86 5.97
CA THR A 120 9.59 -4.31 6.11
C THR A 120 10.08 -4.94 4.81
N GLY A 121 9.64 -4.41 3.66
CA GLY A 121 10.11 -4.83 2.35
C GLY A 121 9.64 -3.95 1.21
N VAL A 122 10.34 -4.02 0.10
CA VAL A 122 10.06 -3.28 -1.13
C VAL A 122 10.11 -4.23 -2.33
N ARG A 123 9.13 -4.10 -3.23
CA ARG A 123 9.10 -4.77 -4.53
C ARG A 123 8.72 -3.79 -5.64
N VAL A 124 9.59 -3.62 -6.63
CA VAL A 124 9.33 -2.79 -7.80
C VAL A 124 8.32 -3.50 -8.70
N MET A 125 7.15 -2.88 -8.90
CA MET A 125 6.01 -3.46 -9.62
C MET A 125 6.07 -3.15 -11.09
N ASP A 126 6.26 -1.88 -11.44
CA ASP A 126 6.46 -1.46 -12.82
C ASP A 126 7.44 -0.29 -12.91
N TYR A 127 8.22 -0.26 -13.99
CA TYR A 127 9.03 0.89 -14.37
C TYR A 127 9.59 0.72 -15.77
N TRP A 128 9.78 1.86 -16.43
CA TRP A 128 10.39 1.92 -17.76
C TRP A 128 11.59 2.86 -17.75
N GLU A 129 12.73 2.36 -18.24
CA GLU A 129 13.96 3.13 -18.37
C GLU A 129 14.70 2.80 -19.67
N SER A 130 15.10 3.83 -20.41
CA SER A 130 15.83 3.67 -21.68
C SER A 130 17.10 2.83 -21.54
N ILE A 131 17.77 2.89 -20.38
CA ILE A 131 18.99 2.13 -20.12
C ILE A 131 18.74 0.62 -19.90
N GLN A 132 17.48 0.17 -19.74
CA GLN A 132 17.13 -1.25 -19.61
C GLN A 132 17.58 -2.08 -20.80
N GLU A 133 17.65 -1.50 -22.01
CA GLU A 133 18.18 -2.21 -23.20
C GLU A 133 19.61 -2.73 -23.00
N SER A 134 20.40 -2.00 -22.21
CA SER A 134 21.81 -2.32 -21.97
C SER A 134 22.08 -2.95 -20.59
N MET A 135 21.26 -2.62 -19.58
CA MET A 135 21.46 -3.06 -18.20
C MET A 135 20.45 -4.09 -17.70
N GLY A 136 19.45 -4.43 -18.51
CA GLY A 136 18.34 -5.30 -18.14
C GLY A 136 17.47 -4.70 -17.03
N ASP A 137 16.79 -5.56 -16.28
CA ASP A 137 15.92 -5.18 -15.17
C ASP A 137 16.74 -4.86 -13.90
N PHE A 138 17.42 -3.73 -13.92
CA PHE A 138 18.40 -3.39 -12.90
C PHE A 138 17.81 -3.05 -11.53
N LEU A 139 16.58 -2.52 -11.45
CA LEU A 139 15.90 -2.25 -10.17
C LEU A 139 15.31 -3.51 -9.54
N ARG A 140 15.01 -4.55 -10.31
CA ARG A 140 14.57 -5.86 -9.76
C ARG A 140 15.71 -6.87 -9.60
N ARG A 141 16.96 -6.43 -9.71
CA ARG A 141 18.12 -7.31 -9.44
C ARG A 141 18.08 -7.83 -8.01
N ARG A 142 18.40 -9.12 -7.86
CA ARG A 142 18.46 -9.80 -6.56
C ARG A 142 19.35 -9.03 -5.58
N GLY A 143 18.85 -8.79 -4.37
CA GLY A 143 19.57 -8.12 -3.30
C GLY A 143 19.45 -6.60 -3.33
N PHE A 144 19.05 -5.99 -4.44
CA PHE A 144 18.99 -4.54 -4.54
C PHE A 144 17.84 -3.95 -3.70
N GLN A 145 16.65 -4.54 -3.82
CA GLN A 145 15.43 -4.08 -3.15
C GLN A 145 15.46 -4.37 -1.65
N GLU A 146 16.20 -5.40 -1.24
CA GLU A 146 16.39 -5.78 0.17
C GLU A 146 17.13 -4.71 1.00
N HIS A 147 17.85 -3.78 0.37
CA HIS A 147 18.50 -2.68 1.10
C HIS A 147 17.51 -1.73 1.77
N PHE A 148 16.26 -1.69 1.33
CA PHE A 148 15.22 -0.85 1.93
C PHE A 148 14.65 -1.47 3.22
N SER A 149 14.75 -2.78 3.39
CA SER A 149 14.23 -3.48 4.57
C SER A 149 14.96 -3.04 5.85
N GLY A 150 14.20 -2.78 6.90
CA GLY A 150 14.67 -2.36 8.21
C GLY A 150 15.01 -0.86 8.31
N LYS A 151 14.87 -0.09 7.22
CA LYS A 151 15.04 1.36 7.29
C LYS A 151 13.81 2.03 7.89
N HIS A 152 14.01 3.11 8.62
CA HIS A 152 12.92 3.87 9.20
C HIS A 152 12.48 4.98 8.26
N ILE A 153 11.18 5.28 8.19
CA ILE A 153 10.65 6.34 7.30
C ILE A 153 11.19 7.74 7.60
N GLY A 154 11.73 7.97 8.80
CA GLY A 154 12.43 9.19 9.17
C GLY A 154 13.79 9.37 8.48
N ASP A 155 14.38 8.29 7.96
CA ASP A 155 15.69 8.35 7.30
C ASP A 155 15.61 9.08 5.95
N ALA A 156 16.77 9.53 5.46
CA ALA A 156 16.85 10.31 4.23
C ALA A 156 16.68 9.47 2.95
N PHE A 157 17.06 8.19 2.99
CA PHE A 157 17.13 7.27 1.84
C PHE A 157 18.05 7.81 0.73
N SER A 158 19.21 8.32 1.13
CA SER A 158 20.20 8.93 0.24
C SER A 158 20.92 7.87 -0.60
N VAL A 159 20.92 8.05 -1.93
CA VAL A 159 21.65 7.15 -2.84
C VAL A 159 23.16 7.34 -2.67
N TYR A 160 23.90 6.24 -2.54
CA TYR A 160 25.32 6.18 -2.13
C TYR A 160 25.58 6.54 -0.66
N GLY A 161 24.54 6.79 0.13
CA GLY A 161 24.61 6.87 1.59
C GLY A 161 23.85 5.71 2.19
N ASP A 162 22.55 5.91 2.37
CA ASP A 162 21.63 4.95 2.97
C ASP A 162 21.26 3.81 2.01
N VAL A 163 21.14 4.12 0.72
CA VAL A 163 20.71 3.18 -0.33
C VAL A 163 21.85 2.97 -1.32
N GLN A 164 22.11 1.72 -1.71
CA GLN A 164 23.12 1.40 -2.71
C GLN A 164 22.77 2.10 -4.04
N GLY A 165 23.74 2.82 -4.60
CA GLY A 165 23.59 3.38 -5.95
C GLY A 165 23.94 2.38 -7.04
N ILE A 166 23.28 2.51 -8.19
CA ILE A 166 23.63 1.79 -9.42
C ILE A 166 24.29 2.79 -10.36
N SER A 167 25.53 2.48 -10.77
CA SER A 167 26.27 3.31 -11.72
C SER A 167 25.45 3.53 -12.99
N ARG A 168 25.38 4.79 -13.45
CA ARG A 168 24.61 5.23 -14.64
C ARG A 168 23.07 5.17 -14.50
N ALA A 169 22.54 4.73 -13.35
CA ALA A 169 21.10 4.72 -13.06
C ALA A 169 20.74 5.49 -11.78
N THR A 170 21.57 6.48 -11.39
CA THR A 170 21.36 7.26 -10.16
C THR A 170 20.00 7.94 -10.10
N ILE A 171 19.47 8.44 -11.23
CA ILE A 171 18.17 9.13 -11.27
C ILE A 171 17.04 8.14 -10.97
N SER A 172 17.03 6.97 -11.60
CA SER A 172 16.05 5.91 -11.37
C SER A 172 16.09 5.39 -9.92
N VAL A 173 17.30 5.20 -9.37
CA VAL A 173 17.45 4.79 -7.96
C VAL A 173 16.95 5.87 -7.01
N ARG A 174 17.18 7.16 -7.31
CA ARG A 174 16.63 8.28 -6.53
C ARG A 174 15.12 8.36 -6.63
N ALA A 175 14.54 8.05 -7.79
CA ALA A 175 13.10 8.00 -7.98
C ALA A 175 12.47 6.94 -7.09
N LEU A 176 12.98 5.70 -7.16
CA LEU A 176 12.55 4.61 -6.29
C LEU A 176 12.67 4.99 -4.81
N SER A 177 13.84 5.49 -4.40
CA SER A 177 14.13 5.82 -3.00
C SER A 177 13.19 6.90 -2.46
N ARG A 178 12.93 7.95 -3.25
CA ARG A 178 11.95 8.97 -2.89
C ARG A 178 10.53 8.42 -2.86
N GLY A 179 10.16 7.57 -3.82
CA GLY A 179 8.82 7.00 -3.92
C GLY A 179 8.48 6.17 -2.70
N VAL A 180 9.38 5.26 -2.32
CA VAL A 180 9.23 4.46 -1.10
C VAL A 180 9.10 5.36 0.12
N ARG A 181 10.00 6.33 0.30
CA ARG A 181 10.01 7.20 1.48
C ARG A 181 8.76 8.07 1.58
N ASP A 182 8.42 8.77 0.51
CA ASP A 182 7.38 9.78 0.52
C ASP A 182 5.98 9.11 0.61
N ALA A 183 5.77 7.97 -0.06
CA ALA A 183 4.55 7.18 0.08
C ALA A 183 4.41 6.60 1.51
N SER A 184 5.50 6.04 2.06
CA SER A 184 5.46 5.49 3.44
C SER A 184 5.11 6.54 4.47
N ARG A 185 5.68 7.75 4.35
CA ARG A 185 5.36 8.87 5.23
C ARG A 185 3.89 9.27 5.14
N ARG A 186 3.31 9.33 3.94
CA ARG A 186 1.89 9.65 3.75
C ARG A 186 0.97 8.59 4.36
N VAL A 187 1.32 7.32 4.23
CA VAL A 187 0.57 6.24 4.90
C VAL A 187 0.69 6.35 6.41
N ALA A 188 1.90 6.53 6.95
CA ALA A 188 2.10 6.70 8.38
C ALA A 188 1.29 7.89 8.93
N GLN A 189 1.31 9.00 8.19
CA GLN A 189 0.58 10.21 8.51
C GLN A 189 -0.95 10.02 8.59
N ALA A 190 -1.51 9.20 7.71
CA ALA A 190 -2.95 8.95 7.66
C ALA A 190 -3.42 7.87 8.66
N TYR A 191 -2.55 6.90 8.98
CA TYR A 191 -2.96 5.69 9.72
C TYR A 191 -2.34 5.55 11.11
N PHE A 192 -1.28 6.28 11.44
CA PHE A 192 -0.69 6.22 12.78
C PHE A 192 -1.24 7.37 13.63
N GLU A 193 -2.34 7.11 14.35
CA GLU A 193 -2.80 8.01 15.40
C GLU A 193 -1.74 8.06 16.52
N GLY A 194 -0.97 9.16 16.56
CA GLY A 194 0.06 9.41 17.58
C GLY A 194 1.50 9.31 17.11
N ALA A 195 1.77 8.88 15.86
CA ALA A 195 3.08 9.10 15.28
C ALA A 195 3.14 10.54 14.77
N SER A 196 3.72 11.42 15.59
CA SER A 196 4.06 12.78 15.21
C SER A 196 5.15 12.78 14.13
N PHE A 197 4.79 12.38 12.92
CA PHE A 197 5.50 12.75 11.71
C PHE A 197 4.70 13.87 11.09
N SER A 198 5.31 15.06 11.05
CA SER A 198 4.68 16.33 10.71
C SER A 198 3.70 16.17 9.56
N SER A 199 2.41 16.18 9.92
CA SER A 199 1.31 16.26 9.00
C SER A 199 0.81 17.67 8.98
N THR A 200 1.07 18.36 7.89
CA THR A 200 0.34 19.55 7.52
C THR A 200 -1.09 19.17 7.14
N ALA A 201 -1.88 18.74 8.13
CA ALA A 201 -3.30 19.01 8.08
C ALA A 201 -3.48 20.54 8.09
N PRO A 202 -4.51 21.10 7.44
CA PRO A 202 -4.77 22.54 7.51
C PRO A 202 -5.12 22.86 8.96
N VAL A 203 -4.14 23.37 9.70
CA VAL A 203 -4.39 23.92 11.03
C VAL A 203 -5.20 25.19 10.76
N GLU A 204 -6.49 25.18 11.09
CA GLU A 204 -7.27 26.41 11.06
C GLU A 204 -6.59 27.44 11.97
N ASN A 205 -6.27 28.59 11.38
CA ASN A 205 -5.68 29.75 12.04
C ASN A 205 -4.24 29.58 12.55
N ILE A 206 -3.35 28.98 11.74
CA ILE A 206 -1.89 28.91 11.99
C ILE A 206 -1.30 30.27 12.39
N GLU A 207 -1.75 31.35 11.77
CA GLU A 207 -1.28 32.73 11.98
C GLU A 207 -1.54 33.26 13.41
N SER A 208 -2.44 32.61 14.16
CA SER A 208 -2.71 32.95 15.56
C SER A 208 -1.85 32.19 16.56
N LEU A 209 -1.09 31.18 16.12
CA LEU A 209 -0.27 30.37 17.00
C LEU A 209 1.01 31.10 17.42
N PRO A 210 1.41 31.01 18.70
CA PRO A 210 2.74 31.40 19.14
C PRO A 210 3.81 30.60 18.40
N TRP A 211 4.93 31.25 18.06
CA TRP A 211 6.07 30.65 17.36
C TRP A 211 6.54 29.32 17.95
N LEU A 212 6.62 29.23 19.28
CA LEU A 212 7.01 28.00 19.99
C LEU A 212 6.02 26.85 19.72
N GLU A 213 4.74 27.17 19.66
CA GLU A 213 3.67 26.20 19.41
C GLU A 213 3.69 25.72 17.95
N MET A 214 4.02 26.60 17.01
CA MET A 214 4.24 26.24 15.60
C MET A 214 5.39 25.24 15.44
N ARG A 215 6.48 25.41 16.20
CA ARG A 215 7.60 24.46 16.23
C ARG A 215 7.21 23.12 16.85
N GLN A 216 6.48 23.15 17.97
CA GLN A 216 6.03 21.92 18.64
C GLN A 216 5.03 21.14 17.79
N ARG A 217 4.18 21.83 17.02
CA ARG A 217 3.19 21.22 16.12
C ARG A 217 3.76 20.80 14.76
N GLY A 218 5.06 21.02 14.51
CA GLY A 218 5.72 20.63 13.26
C GLY A 218 5.39 21.51 12.04
N VAL A 219 4.66 22.61 12.24
CA VAL A 219 4.42 23.63 11.20
C VAL A 219 5.74 24.26 10.78
N ILE A 220 6.66 24.44 11.73
CA ILE A 220 8.01 24.94 11.50
C ILE A 220 8.99 23.85 11.92
N GLU A 221 9.67 23.27 10.94
CA GLU A 221 10.79 22.37 11.16
C GLU A 221 12.02 23.21 11.50
N TRP A 222 12.90 22.69 12.34
CA TRP A 222 14.14 23.38 12.68
C TRP A 222 15.27 22.38 12.81
N PHE A 223 16.47 22.81 12.47
CA PHE A 223 17.70 22.05 12.67
C PHE A 223 18.85 22.99 12.97
N LEU A 224 19.79 22.50 13.78
CA LEU A 224 20.99 23.23 14.14
C LEU A 224 22.12 22.81 13.19
N VAL A 225 22.74 23.78 12.55
CA VAL A 225 23.96 23.59 11.76
C VAL A 225 25.12 24.11 12.58
N GLU A 226 26.05 23.22 12.95
CA GLU A 226 27.28 23.59 13.65
C GLU A 226 28.49 23.36 12.75
N ASP A 227 29.38 24.33 12.68
CA ASP A 227 30.66 24.24 11.98
C ASP A 227 31.82 24.82 12.82
N GLY A 228 33.02 24.83 12.26
CA GLY A 228 34.22 25.36 12.94
C GLY A 228 34.19 26.87 13.21
N SER A 229 33.19 27.60 12.71
CA SER A 229 32.99 29.03 12.88
C SER A 229 31.83 29.39 13.83
N GLY A 230 30.92 28.43 14.12
CA GLY A 230 29.86 28.60 15.10
C GLY A 230 28.64 27.71 14.83
N SER A 231 27.51 28.07 15.45
CA SER A 231 26.23 27.36 15.33
C SER A 231 25.15 28.28 14.75
N ALA A 232 24.37 27.79 13.79
CA ALA A 232 23.22 28.47 13.21
C ALA A 232 21.96 27.61 13.31
N GLU A 233 20.89 28.16 13.89
CA GLU A 233 19.57 27.52 13.88
C GLU A 233 18.85 27.88 12.58
N ILE A 234 18.51 26.87 11.78
CA ILE A 234 17.76 27.01 10.54
C ILE A 234 16.33 26.55 10.79
N ASN A 235 15.36 27.41 10.45
CA ASN A 235 13.94 27.11 10.52
C ASN A 235 13.40 26.99 9.09
N LEU A 236 12.71 25.90 8.80
CA LEU A 236 12.12 25.59 7.51
C LEU A 236 10.59 25.50 7.67
N VAL A 237 9.87 26.14 6.76
CA VAL A 237 8.41 26.17 6.78
C VAL A 237 7.91 26.12 5.35
N HIS A 238 6.87 25.31 5.11
CA HIS A 238 6.18 25.28 3.84
C HIS A 238 5.13 26.40 3.80
N ILE A 239 5.18 27.24 2.76
CA ILE A 239 4.23 28.34 2.57
C ILE A 239 3.21 27.90 1.52
N ASP A 240 1.99 27.65 1.97
CA ASP A 240 0.86 27.22 1.14
C ASP A 240 -0.06 28.38 0.72
N THR A 241 0.00 29.50 1.45
CA THR A 241 -0.81 30.70 1.21
C THR A 241 0.03 31.98 1.25
N ASN A 242 -0.38 32.97 0.47
CA ASN A 242 0.27 34.29 0.49
C ASN A 242 0.16 34.95 1.87
N GLN A 243 -0.99 34.82 2.52
CA GLN A 243 -1.24 35.39 3.86
C GLN A 243 -0.25 34.85 4.89
N PHE A 244 -0.01 33.53 4.89
CA PHE A 244 0.97 32.92 5.78
C PHE A 244 2.40 33.33 5.45
N GLY A 245 2.73 33.47 4.16
CA GLY A 245 4.02 34.01 3.72
C GLY A 245 4.26 35.45 4.17
N GLU A 246 3.26 36.31 4.03
CA GLU A 246 3.30 37.69 4.52
C GLU A 246 3.42 37.75 6.04
N PHE A 247 2.74 36.87 6.78
CA PHE A 247 2.86 36.75 8.23
C PHE A 247 4.31 36.41 8.66
N LEU A 248 4.95 35.45 7.99
CA LEU A 248 6.27 34.95 8.37
C LEU A 248 7.42 35.93 8.11
N VAL A 249 7.42 36.58 6.93
CA VAL A 249 8.56 37.42 6.51
C VAL A 249 8.20 38.90 6.34
N GLY A 250 6.93 39.26 6.47
CA GLY A 250 6.40 40.60 6.17
C GLY A 250 6.08 40.78 4.68
N PRO A 251 5.11 41.64 4.34
CA PRO A 251 4.59 41.77 2.97
C PRO A 251 5.65 42.22 1.96
N GLU A 252 6.56 43.15 2.33
CA GLU A 252 7.58 43.64 1.39
C GLU A 252 8.69 42.62 1.12
N ARG A 253 8.99 41.73 2.06
CA ARG A 253 9.98 40.66 1.85
C ARG A 253 9.35 39.51 1.10
N PHE A 254 8.11 39.17 1.40
CA PHE A 254 7.37 38.15 0.69
C PHE A 254 7.15 38.52 -0.78
N ALA A 255 6.70 39.76 -1.06
CA ALA A 255 6.54 40.24 -2.43
C ALA A 255 7.86 40.22 -3.24
N ARG A 256 8.99 40.53 -2.59
CA ARG A 256 10.32 40.42 -3.22
C ARG A 256 10.74 38.98 -3.51
N ALA A 257 10.34 38.03 -2.66
CA ALA A 257 10.62 36.61 -2.86
C ALA A 257 9.85 36.03 -4.05
N LEU A 258 8.62 36.51 -4.30
CA LEU A 258 7.78 36.07 -5.43
C LEU A 258 8.25 36.59 -6.81
N GLN A 259 9.11 37.62 -6.84
CA GLN A 259 9.59 38.24 -8.08
C GLN A 259 10.92 37.65 -8.59
N ARG A 260 11.43 36.60 -7.95
CA ARG A 260 12.68 35.90 -8.31
C ARG A 260 12.38 34.50 -8.82
#